data_AF-A0AAF0KX62-F1
#
_entry.id   AF-A0AAF0KX62-F1
#
_cell.length_a   1.000
_cell.length_b   1.000
_cell.length_c   1.000
_cell.angle_alpha   90.00
_cell.angle_beta   90.00
_cell.angle_gamma   90.00
#
_symmetry.space_group_name_H-M   'P 1'
#
loop_
_entity.id
_entity.type
_entity.pdbx_description
1 polymer ?
#
loop_
_entity_poly.entity_id
_entity_poly.type
_entity_poly.pdbx_seq_one_letter_code
_entity_poly.pdbx_strand_id
1 'polypeptide(L)'
;MQKKYELVKDIKIRTDLLLLQLSEGTYTSLDAYINNLTHIRLAYCEYNPFTTDPEFLAWLQRKDATFLPEIALTGRLIMALQNFFRLAINAT
;
A
#
# COMPACT_ATOMS: atom_id res chain seq x y z
N MET A 1 -16.66 -7.91 10.04
CA MET A 1 -16.42 -6.96 8.94
C MET A 1 -15.95 -5.59 9.42
N GLN A 2 -16.63 -4.90 10.34
CA GLN A 2 -16.19 -3.57 10.81
C GLN A 2 -14.73 -3.51 11.29
N LYS A 3 -14.27 -4.50 12.07
CA LYS A 3 -12.86 -4.57 12.50
C LYS A 3 -11.88 -4.68 11.32
N LYS A 4 -12.22 -5.46 10.28
CA LYS A 4 -11.39 -5.55 9.05
C LYS A 4 -11.34 -4.20 8.34
N TYR A 5 -12.45 -3.47 8.30
CA TYR A 5 -12.53 -2.14 7.71
C TYR A 5 -11.60 -1.13 8.40
N GLU A 6 -11.62 -1.05 9.73
CA GLU A 6 -10.73 -0.15 10.46
C GLU A 6 -9.25 -0.53 10.26
N LEU A 7 -8.92 -1.83 10.25
CA LEU A 7 -7.56 -2.28 9.96
C LEU A 7 -7.09 -1.84 8.56
N VAL A 8 -7.92 -2.00 7.53
CA VAL A 8 -7.58 -1.58 6.16
C VAL A 8 -7.44 -0.06 6.06
N LYS A 9 -8.25 0.71 6.79
CA LYS A 9 -8.08 2.16 6.90
C LYS A 9 -6.74 2.54 7.53
N ASP A 10 -6.36 1.89 8.63
CA ASP A 10 -5.10 2.18 9.32
C ASP A 10 -3.88 1.82 8.46
N ILE A 11 -3.96 0.71 7.70
CA ILE A 11 -2.93 0.35 6.72
C ILE A 11 -2.86 1.43 5.63
N LYS A 12 -4.01 1.89 5.12
CA LYS A 12 -4.05 2.93 4.08
C LYS A 12 -3.45 4.24 4.52
N ILE A 13 -3.85 4.75 5.69
CA ILE A 13 -3.33 6.02 6.22
C ILE A 13 -1.80 5.96 6.34
N ARG A 14 -1.26 4.87 6.91
CA ARG A 14 0.20 4.69 7.01
C ARG A 14 0.87 4.58 5.64
N THR A 15 0.26 3.85 4.71
CA THR A 15 0.79 3.68 3.35
C THR A 15 0.81 4.99 2.58
N ASP A 16 -0.26 5.77 2.66
CA ASP A 16 -0.37 7.08 1.99
C ASP A 16 0.68 8.06 2.54
N LEU A 17 0.94 8.03 3.85
CA LEU A 17 2.02 8.83 4.45
C LEU A 17 3.39 8.43 3.91
N LEU A 18 3.67 7.14 3.79
CA LEU A 18 4.93 6.65 3.21
C LEU A 18 5.07 7.06 1.75
N LEU A 19 4.00 6.92 0.95
CA LEU A 19 3.97 7.32 -0.45
C LEU A 19 4.13 8.83 -0.63
N LEU A 20 3.49 9.63 0.23
CA LEU A 20 3.62 11.08 0.23
C LEU A 20 5.07 11.48 0.51
N GLN A 21 5.65 10.92 1.58
CA GLN A 21 7.07 11.10 1.89
C GLN A 21 7.95 10.68 0.72
N LEU A 22 7.54 9.67 -0.07
CA LEU A 22 8.30 9.30 -1.25
C LEU A 22 8.19 10.31 -2.41
N SER A 23 7.01 10.90 -2.57
CA SER A 23 6.64 11.73 -3.72
C SER A 23 7.16 13.17 -3.64
N GLU A 24 7.32 13.71 -2.44
CA GLU A 24 7.68 15.12 -2.25
C GLU A 24 9.19 15.40 -2.42
N GLY A 25 10.01 14.37 -2.64
CA GLY A 25 11.47 14.53 -2.71
C GLY A 25 12.08 15.07 -1.42
N THR A 26 11.33 15.05 -0.31
CA THR A 26 11.68 15.63 1.01
C THR A 26 12.64 14.76 1.81
N TYR A 27 13.26 13.77 1.18
CA TYR A 27 14.24 12.92 1.84
C TYR A 27 15.46 13.73 2.24
N THR A 28 15.76 13.73 3.54
CA THR A 28 17.00 14.27 4.08
C THR A 28 18.19 13.32 3.85
N SER A 29 17.96 12.06 3.46
CA SER A 29 18.99 11.07 3.16
C SER A 29 18.50 9.85 2.34
N LEU A 30 19.45 9.10 1.76
CA LEU A 30 19.22 7.80 1.12
C LEU A 30 18.65 6.75 2.12
N ASP A 31 19.03 6.82 3.39
CA ASP A 31 18.55 5.89 4.41
C ASP A 31 17.05 6.05 4.65
N ALA A 32 16.54 7.29 4.68
CA ALA A 32 15.10 7.55 4.80
C ALA A 32 14.33 6.99 3.60
N TYR A 33 14.90 7.12 2.39
CA TYR A 33 14.34 6.54 1.17
C TYR A 33 14.22 5.01 1.28
N ILE A 34 15.32 4.32 1.62
CA ILE A 34 15.36 2.86 1.75
C ILE A 34 14.42 2.35 2.87
N ASN A 35 14.36 3.08 4.00
CA ASN A 35 13.47 2.74 5.10
C ASN A 35 11.99 2.80 4.67
N ASN A 36 11.58 3.86 3.99
CA ASN A 36 10.21 4.00 3.49
C ASN A 36 9.83 2.91 2.50
N LEU A 37 10.74 2.53 1.61
CA LEU A 37 10.53 1.42 0.69
C LEU A 37 10.33 0.08 1.41
N THR A 38 11.10 -0.15 2.47
CA THR A 38 10.95 -1.36 3.31
C THR A 38 9.55 -1.41 3.92
N HIS A 39 9.05 -0.30 4.45
CA HIS A 39 7.70 -0.22 5.02
C HIS A 39 6.60 -0.38 3.97
N ILE A 40 6.77 0.16 2.77
CA ILE A 40 5.83 -0.04 1.65
C ILE A 40 5.74 -1.52 1.26
N ARG A 41 6.88 -2.24 1.26
CA ARG A 41 6.88 -3.68 1.03
C ARG A 41 6.11 -4.45 2.11
N LEU A 42 6.23 -4.04 3.37
CA LEU A 42 5.46 -4.62 4.46
C LEU A 42 3.96 -4.32 4.33
N ALA A 43 3.60 -3.09 3.97
CA ALA A 43 2.20 -2.69 3.76
C ALA A 43 1.51 -3.55 2.69
N TYR A 44 2.22 -3.92 1.61
CA TYR A 44 1.70 -4.87 0.62
C TYR A 44 1.29 -6.21 1.26
N CYS A 45 2.15 -6.78 2.10
CA CYS A 45 1.87 -8.02 2.81
C CYS A 45 0.68 -7.86 3.77
N GLU A 46 0.55 -6.70 4.43
CA GLU A 46 -0.59 -6.38 5.30
C GLU A 46 -1.91 -6.26 4.52
N TYR A 47 -1.89 -5.74 3.30
CA TYR A 47 -3.07 -5.64 2.42
C TYR A 47 -3.51 -7.00 1.85
N ASN A 48 -2.57 -7.92 1.63
CA ASN A 48 -2.83 -9.15 0.89
C ASN A 48 -4.04 -9.95 1.44
N PRO A 49 -4.17 -10.23 2.75
CA PRO A 49 -5.31 -10.98 3.28
C PRO A 49 -6.68 -10.33 3.05
N PHE A 50 -6.74 -9.00 2.90
CA PHE A 50 -7.99 -8.27 2.68
C PHE A 50 -8.34 -8.14 1.20
N THR A 51 -7.34 -7.95 0.35
CA THR A 51 -7.51 -7.85 -1.10
C THR A 51 -7.79 -9.20 -1.77
N THR A 52 -7.49 -10.31 -1.08
CA THR A 52 -7.84 -11.67 -1.52
C THR A 52 -9.10 -12.23 -0.85
N ASP A 53 -9.81 -11.44 -0.05
CA ASP A 53 -11.03 -11.88 0.66
C ASP A 53 -12.30 -11.39 -0.08
N PRO A 54 -12.95 -12.23 -0.89
CA PRO A 54 -14.09 -11.82 -1.72
C PRO A 54 -15.32 -11.38 -0.90
N GLU A 55 -15.53 -11.96 0.29
CA GLU A 55 -16.65 -11.56 1.14
C GLU A 55 -16.43 -10.17 1.73
N PHE A 56 -15.19 -9.88 2.15
CA PHE A 56 -14.83 -8.56 2.62
C PHE A 56 -14.92 -7.52 1.49
N LEU A 57 -14.45 -7.83 0.29
CA LEU A 57 -14.55 -6.91 -0.86
C LEU A 57 -16.01 -6.61 -1.23
N ALA A 58 -16.87 -7.63 -1.27
CA ALA A 58 -18.29 -7.45 -1.52
C ALA A 58 -18.99 -6.65 -0.41
N TRP A 59 -18.60 -6.87 0.85
CA TRP A 59 -19.09 -6.07 1.97
C TRP A 59 -18.61 -4.61 1.87
N LEU A 60 -17.34 -4.39 1.53
CA LEU A 60 -16.74 -3.07 1.40
C LEU A 60 -17.39 -2.28 0.28
N GLN A 61 -17.63 -2.89 -0.88
CA GLN A 61 -18.34 -2.25 -1.99
C GLN A 61 -19.72 -1.70 -1.58
N ARG A 62 -20.45 -2.41 -0.72
CA ARG A 62 -21.75 -1.97 -0.21
C ARG A 62 -21.65 -0.90 0.87
N LYS A 63 -20.60 -0.96 1.69
CA LYS A 63 -20.42 -0.05 2.84
C LYS A 63 -19.80 1.29 2.43
N ASP A 64 -18.80 1.25 1.56
CA ASP A 64 -18.01 2.38 1.09
C ASP A 64 -17.47 2.07 -0.32
N ALA A 65 -18.28 2.36 -1.33
CA ALA A 65 -17.96 2.09 -2.73
C ALA A 65 -16.75 2.92 -3.24
N THR A 66 -16.44 4.03 -2.58
CA THR A 66 -15.29 4.90 -2.90
C THR A 66 -13.98 4.36 -2.33
N PHE A 67 -14.01 3.73 -1.15
CA PHE A 67 -12.81 3.21 -0.52
C PHE A 67 -12.24 1.97 -1.22
N LEU A 68 -13.09 1.14 -1.84
CA LEU A 68 -12.68 -0.04 -2.59
C LEU A 68 -11.69 0.28 -3.75
N PRO A 69 -11.98 1.22 -4.68
CA PRO A 69 -11.03 1.58 -5.72
C PRO A 69 -9.77 2.25 -5.17
N GLU A 70 -9.85 2.99 -4.05
CA GLU A 70 -8.67 3.58 -3.41
C GLU A 70 -7.68 2.50 -2.94
N ILE A 71 -8.15 1.51 -2.18
CA ILE A 71 -7.26 0.43 -1.69
C ILE A 71 -6.72 -0.43 -2.84
N ALA A 72 -7.50 -0.60 -3.92
CA ALA A 72 -7.06 -1.33 -5.11
C ALA A 72 -5.97 -0.56 -5.87
N LEU A 73 -6.09 0.77 -5.96
CA LEU A 73 -5.06 1.64 -6.55
C LEU A 73 -3.80 1.65 -5.70
N THR A 74 -3.91 1.81 -4.38
CA THR A 74 -2.78 1.73 -3.44
C THR A 74 -2.05 0.40 -3.60
N GLY A 75 -2.75 -0.74 -3.59
CA GLY A 75 -2.14 -2.05 -3.80
C GLY A 75 -1.40 -2.18 -5.14
N ARG A 76 -2.01 -1.72 -6.25
CA ARG A 76 -1.39 -1.75 -7.58
C ARG A 76 -0.13 -0.88 -7.67
N LEU A 77 -0.16 0.32 -7.07
CA LEU A 77 1.00 1.20 -7.03
C LEU A 77 2.17 0.52 -6.30
N ILE A 78 1.90 -0.12 -5.15
CA ILE A 78 2.93 -0.83 -4.41
C ILE A 78 3.52 -1.99 -5.24
N MET A 79 2.69 -2.77 -5.93
CA MET A 79 3.16 -3.84 -6.82
C MET A 79 4.05 -3.30 -7.95
N ALA A 80 3.67 -2.18 -8.56
CA ALA A 80 4.47 -1.55 -9.61
C ALA A 80 5.83 -1.10 -9.08
N LEU A 81 5.88 -0.48 -7.90
CA LEU A 81 7.11 -0.08 -7.23
C LEU A 81 7.99 -1.30 -6.92
N GLN A 82 7.45 -2.36 -6.32
CA GLN A 82 8.19 -3.59 -6.03
C GLN A 82 8.78 -4.22 -7.30
N ASN A 83 8.01 -4.27 -8.39
CA ASN A 83 8.48 -4.80 -9.66
C ASN A 83 9.59 -3.93 -10.26
N PHE A 84 9.46 -2.61 -10.20
CA PHE A 84 10.50 -1.68 -10.63
C PHE A 84 11.82 -1.91 -9.88
N PHE A 85 11.79 -1.99 -8.54
CA PHE A 85 13.00 -2.21 -7.75
C PHE A 85 13.65 -3.56 -8.03
N ARG A 86 12.86 -4.63 -8.15
CA ARG A 86 13.35 -5.95 -8.53
C ARG A 86 14.12 -5.90 -9.86
N LEU A 87 13.62 -5.15 -10.84
CA LEU A 87 14.27 -4.99 -12.13
C LEU A 87 15.51 -4.09 -12.05
N ALA A 88 15.44 -2.98 -11.33
CA ALA A 88 16.55 -2.04 -11.17
C ALA A 88 17.77 -2.67 -10.49
N ILE A 89 17.57 -3.50 -9.46
CA ILE A 89 18.63 -4.21 -8.75
C ILE A 89 19.26 -5.32 -9.62
N ASN A 90 18.46 -5.98 -10.46
CA ASN A 90 18.94 -7.05 -11.33
C ASN A 90 19.61 -6.53 -12.62
N ALA A 91 19.56 -5.22 -12.88
CA ALA A 91 20.15 -4.57 -14.04
C ALA A 91 21.58 -4.03 -13.78
N THR A 92 22.06 -4.11 -12.53
CA THR A 92 23.42 -3.77 -12.08
C THR A 92 24.21 -5.02 -11.75
#